data_AF-A0A2V6PK60-F1
#
_entry.id   AF-A0A2V6PK60-F1
#
_cell.length_a   1.000
_cell.length_b   1.000
_cell.length_c   1.000
_cell.angle_alpha   90.00
_cell.angle_beta   90.00
_cell.angle_gamma   90.00
#
_symmetry.space_group_name_H-M   'P 1'
#
loop_
_entity.id
_entity.type
_entity.pdbx_description
1 polymer ?
#
loop_
_entity_poly.entity_id
_entity_poly.type
_entity_poly.pdbx_seq_one_letter_code
_entity_poly.pdbx_strand_id
1 'polypeptide(L)'
;WDRALAADEIARLLQSGSATPVDFGPSIVTDVRTNMQTVNSSAFIRIPFAVANPADIAQLTLRLKYDDGFVAWLNGQEIARKNAPDTPAWNSTATARHPDNLAVQFEDFNVTSFSSLLNVGTNLLAIQGLNIDATNTDFLIQAELVATRVGEIGSQARYFLTPTPGALNSAGAADLGPVILDVRHAPDMPLDSQDLLVTARVLPTFNALSNATLHYRVMFNAEAAVAMNDGGANGDAAAGDGIWSALIPTGTATNGQMIRYYVTATDAQNNSSRWPLFSAPTDSEQYLGTVVSDPAVQSLLPVVQLFVQNTGAADTFGGTRCSLFYLGEFYDNVLISLHGQSSSGWPKKSYNLDFNSDHRFRYRPNSPRVRDIKFLSNYADKAKVRNSLAYEMIAAAGSAGHFAFQVRLQRNARFFSVADMMEDGDDRWLERLGRDPEGALYKMYNNMGSAFGNEKKTRKGEDFSDLQTLVNNLDESRPLTNRVVYAYDNLDLPQTISYFVALALISDQDHGHKNFYLYRDTPGTGEWAILPWDVDLSWGRNWLDAQGYFTDTLFQNNVLNFYNAAQQGKPPNRL
;
A
#
# COMPACT_ATOMS: atom_id res chain seq x y z
N TRP A 1 -16.51 -25.24 3.65
CA TRP A 1 -17.03 -24.76 4.94
C TRP A 1 -18.26 -23.95 4.60
N ASP A 2 -19.42 -24.48 4.97
CA ASP A 2 -20.70 -24.10 4.35
C ASP A 2 -21.50 -23.14 5.26
N ARG A 3 -20.82 -22.63 6.29
CA ARG A 3 -21.26 -21.55 7.17
C ARG A 3 -20.03 -20.86 7.77
N ALA A 4 -20.24 -19.65 8.27
CA ALA A 4 -19.26 -18.98 9.14
C ALA A 4 -19.10 -19.77 10.44
N LEU A 5 -17.86 -19.86 10.91
CA LEU A 5 -17.51 -20.49 12.17
C LEU A 5 -17.74 -19.52 13.33
N ALA A 6 -18.22 -20.05 14.45
CA ALA A 6 -18.31 -19.28 15.69
C ALA A 6 -16.92 -19.06 16.30
N ALA A 7 -16.76 -18.03 17.13
CA ALA A 7 -15.48 -17.64 17.70
C ALA A 7 -14.83 -18.78 18.53
N ASP A 8 -15.62 -19.62 19.18
CA ASP A 8 -15.17 -20.78 19.94
C ASP A 8 -14.76 -21.96 19.03
N GLU A 9 -15.34 -22.06 17.85
CA GLU A 9 -14.96 -23.05 16.82
C GLU A 9 -13.67 -22.64 16.13
N ILE A 10 -13.48 -21.34 15.89
CA ILE A 10 -12.22 -20.77 15.41
C ILE A 10 -11.13 -20.97 16.46
N ALA A 11 -11.42 -20.70 17.73
CA ALA A 11 -10.47 -20.94 18.83
C ALA A 11 -10.10 -22.43 18.95
N ARG A 12 -11.08 -23.34 18.79
CA ARG A 12 -10.82 -24.78 18.76
C ARG A 12 -10.01 -25.21 17.55
N LEU A 13 -10.26 -24.65 16.37
CA LEU A 13 -9.46 -24.94 15.16
C LEU A 13 -8.05 -24.35 15.22
N LEU A 14 -7.87 -23.22 15.89
CA LEU A 14 -6.54 -22.66 16.20
C LEU A 14 -5.78 -23.55 17.19
N GLN A 15 -6.48 -24.10 18.19
CA GLN A 15 -5.90 -25.05 19.16
C GLN A 15 -5.70 -26.45 18.59
N SER A 16 -6.48 -26.85 17.58
CA SER A 16 -6.47 -28.18 16.97
C SER A 16 -5.85 -28.22 15.57
N GLY A 17 -5.21 -27.14 15.13
CA GLY A 17 -4.42 -27.15 13.90
C GLY A 17 -3.43 -28.30 14.01
N SER A 18 -3.43 -29.24 13.05
CA SER A 18 -2.57 -30.42 13.10
C SER A 18 -1.13 -29.98 13.29
N ALA A 19 -0.65 -30.07 14.53
CA ALA A 19 0.74 -29.86 14.86
C ALA A 19 1.52 -30.93 14.10
N THR A 20 2.22 -30.52 13.05
CA THR A 20 3.53 -31.14 12.83
C THR A 20 4.25 -31.03 14.17
N PRO A 21 4.60 -32.14 14.84
CA PRO A 21 5.30 -32.07 16.11
C PRO A 21 6.52 -31.18 15.91
N VAL A 22 6.56 -30.05 16.59
CA VAL A 22 7.71 -29.16 16.51
C VAL A 22 8.77 -29.80 17.38
N ASP A 23 9.80 -30.34 16.74
CA ASP A 23 10.89 -30.96 17.46
C ASP A 23 11.76 -29.86 18.08
N PHE A 24 11.71 -29.74 19.42
CA PHE A 24 12.63 -28.87 20.17
C PHE A 24 14.05 -29.44 20.22
N GLY A 25 14.25 -30.72 19.91
CA GLY A 25 15.52 -31.45 19.99
C GLY A 25 16.74 -30.70 19.44
N PRO A 26 16.68 -30.09 18.23
CA PRO A 26 17.78 -29.29 17.68
C PRO A 26 18.18 -28.07 18.53
N SER A 27 17.30 -27.58 19.41
CA SER A 27 17.54 -26.43 20.29
C SER A 27 17.89 -26.82 21.73
N ILE A 28 17.80 -28.11 22.10
CA ILE A 28 18.09 -28.57 23.46
C ILE A 28 19.60 -28.82 23.62
N VAL A 29 20.25 -27.98 24.42
CA VAL A 29 21.65 -28.18 24.86
C VAL A 29 21.72 -28.82 26.25
N THR A 30 20.77 -28.50 27.13
CA THR A 30 20.69 -29.01 28.50
C THR A 30 19.32 -29.65 28.70
N ASP A 31 19.29 -30.98 28.84
CA ASP A 31 18.04 -31.73 29.10
C ASP A 31 17.67 -31.63 30.59
N VAL A 32 16.53 -31.00 30.89
CA VAL A 32 15.97 -30.83 32.24
C VAL A 32 14.79 -31.77 32.52
N ARG A 33 14.48 -32.70 31.59
CA ARG A 33 13.29 -33.56 31.64
C ARG A 33 13.12 -34.27 32.98
N THR A 34 14.17 -34.90 33.50
CA THR A 34 14.10 -35.67 34.76
C THR A 34 13.78 -34.84 35.99
N ASN A 35 14.02 -33.53 35.93
CA ASN A 35 13.85 -32.60 37.04
C ASN A 35 12.54 -31.81 36.94
N MET A 36 11.93 -31.77 35.75
CA MET A 36 10.70 -31.02 35.49
C MET A 36 9.51 -31.92 35.21
N GLN A 37 9.62 -32.87 34.29
CA GLN A 37 8.47 -33.67 33.85
C GLN A 37 7.91 -34.48 35.03
N THR A 38 6.63 -34.26 35.33
CA THR A 38 5.88 -34.76 36.50
C THR A 38 6.38 -34.31 37.88
N VAL A 39 7.38 -33.43 37.94
CA VAL A 39 8.05 -33.01 39.19
C VAL A 39 7.86 -31.51 39.46
N ASN A 40 8.11 -30.66 38.48
CA ASN A 40 8.06 -29.20 38.62
C ASN A 40 7.62 -28.52 37.31
N SER A 41 6.89 -27.41 37.42
CA SER A 41 6.40 -26.64 36.27
C SER A 41 7.33 -25.48 35.87
N SER A 42 8.49 -25.32 36.50
CA SER A 42 9.41 -24.23 36.16
C SER A 42 10.89 -24.56 36.35
N ALA A 43 11.76 -23.85 35.65
CA ALA A 43 13.20 -23.91 35.84
C ALA A 43 13.82 -22.52 35.95
N PHE A 44 14.79 -22.37 36.86
CA PHE A 44 15.59 -21.16 36.99
C PHE A 44 16.93 -21.31 36.26
N ILE A 45 17.21 -20.34 35.40
CA ILE A 45 18.40 -20.26 34.58
C ILE A 45 19.16 -19.00 34.98
N ARG A 46 20.49 -19.11 35.15
CA ARG A 46 21.38 -18.02 35.55
C ARG A 46 22.56 -17.98 34.59
N ILE A 47 22.65 -16.92 33.80
CA ILE A 47 23.64 -16.74 32.74
C ILE A 47 24.53 -15.55 33.11
N PRO A 48 25.73 -15.80 33.68
CA PRO A 48 26.69 -14.74 33.93
C PRO A 48 27.31 -14.26 32.61
N PHE A 49 27.52 -12.96 32.48
CA PHE A 49 28.20 -12.37 31.32
C PHE A 49 29.00 -11.14 31.74
N ALA A 50 29.96 -10.71 30.91
CA ALA A 50 30.80 -9.56 31.21
C ALA A 50 30.52 -8.39 30.27
N VAL A 51 30.45 -7.17 30.80
CA VAL A 51 30.31 -5.93 30.04
C VAL A 51 31.50 -5.02 30.33
N ALA A 52 32.28 -4.69 29.30
CA ALA A 52 33.48 -3.87 29.46
C ALA A 52 33.15 -2.40 29.79
N ASN A 53 32.20 -1.81 29.08
CA ASN A 53 31.74 -0.45 29.30
C ASN A 53 30.23 -0.34 29.01
N PRO A 54 29.37 -0.32 30.04
CA PRO A 54 27.93 -0.15 29.86
C PRO A 54 27.54 1.19 29.22
N ALA A 55 28.35 2.23 29.38
CA ALA A 55 28.04 3.56 28.83
C ALA A 55 28.01 3.59 27.30
N ASP A 56 28.66 2.62 26.64
CA ASP A 56 28.65 2.52 25.18
C ASP A 56 27.36 1.89 24.65
N ILE A 57 26.52 1.30 25.50
CA ILE A 57 25.30 0.58 25.09
C ILE A 57 24.16 1.57 24.85
N ALA A 58 23.78 1.69 23.59
CA ALA A 58 22.71 2.53 23.09
C ALA A 58 21.33 1.87 23.19
N GLN A 59 21.29 0.55 22.96
CA GLN A 59 20.08 -0.25 22.95
C GLN A 59 20.36 -1.62 23.54
N LEU A 60 19.39 -2.16 24.29
CA LEU A 60 19.44 -3.50 24.86
C LEU A 60 18.15 -4.26 24.48
N THR A 61 18.28 -5.45 23.90
CA THR A 61 17.15 -6.27 23.47
C THR A 61 17.33 -7.70 23.97
N LEU A 62 16.32 -8.20 24.69
CA LEU A 62 16.24 -9.59 25.12
C LEU A 62 15.45 -10.37 24.08
N ARG A 63 16.06 -11.34 23.44
CA ARG A 63 15.40 -12.22 22.47
C ARG A 63 15.19 -13.57 23.12
N LEU A 64 13.96 -14.08 23.10
CA LEU A 64 13.60 -15.33 23.77
C LEU A 64 12.83 -16.26 22.83
N LYS A 65 13.28 -17.51 22.77
CA LYS A 65 12.46 -18.66 22.42
C LYS A 65 12.01 -19.29 23.72
N TYR A 66 10.71 -19.40 23.92
CA TYR A 66 10.16 -19.91 25.17
C TYR A 66 8.92 -20.73 24.89
N ASP A 67 8.72 -21.76 25.71
CA ASP A 67 7.52 -22.60 25.69
C ASP A 67 6.33 -21.84 26.29
N ASP A 68 5.72 -22.25 27.41
CA ASP A 68 4.49 -21.59 27.86
C ASP A 68 4.68 -20.16 28.40
N GLY A 69 5.71 -19.90 29.20
CA GLY A 69 5.93 -18.57 29.79
C GLY A 69 7.30 -18.35 30.40
N PHE A 70 7.59 -17.09 30.80
CA PHE A 70 8.82 -16.75 31.48
C PHE A 70 8.74 -15.46 32.31
N VAL A 71 9.69 -15.31 33.22
CA VAL A 71 10.07 -14.02 33.83
C VAL A 71 11.59 -13.86 33.74
N ALA A 72 12.07 -12.70 33.35
CA ALA A 72 13.49 -12.40 33.16
C ALA A 72 13.94 -11.22 34.03
N TRP A 73 15.10 -11.37 34.66
CA TRP A 73 15.75 -10.37 35.50
C TRP A 73 17.16 -10.08 35.03
N LEU A 74 17.54 -8.81 35.09
CA LEU A 74 18.91 -8.36 34.91
C LEU A 74 19.43 -7.80 36.23
N ASN A 75 20.50 -8.38 36.75
CA ASN A 75 21.12 -7.99 38.01
C ASN A 75 20.13 -7.82 39.18
N GLY A 76 19.10 -8.68 39.23
CA GLY A 76 18.12 -8.74 40.30
C GLY A 76 16.85 -7.90 40.09
N GLN A 77 16.78 -7.08 39.04
CA GLN A 77 15.55 -6.36 38.68
C GLN A 77 14.90 -6.98 37.44
N GLU A 78 13.58 -7.09 37.48
CA GLU A 78 12.80 -7.68 36.39
C GLU A 78 12.81 -6.76 35.16
N ILE A 79 13.04 -7.34 33.99
CA ILE A 79 13.16 -6.63 32.71
C ILE A 79 12.12 -7.05 31.67
N ALA A 80 11.56 -8.26 31.78
CA ALA A 80 10.52 -8.77 30.89
C ALA A 80 9.78 -9.96 31.51
N ARG A 81 8.49 -10.12 31.18
CA ARG A 81 7.69 -11.30 31.52
C ARG A 81 6.65 -11.59 30.44
N LYS A 82 6.26 -12.85 30.31
CA LYS A 82 5.11 -13.26 29.50
C LYS A 82 4.50 -14.54 30.06
N ASN A 83 3.16 -14.61 30.06
CA ASN A 83 2.39 -15.74 30.59
C ASN A 83 2.82 -16.17 32.00
N ALA A 84 3.19 -15.23 32.85
CA ALA A 84 3.64 -15.48 34.22
C ALA A 84 2.60 -14.97 35.24
N PRO A 85 2.49 -15.60 36.43
CA PRO A 85 1.64 -15.09 37.50
C PRO A 85 2.20 -13.78 38.06
N ASP A 86 1.33 -12.98 38.68
CA ASP A 86 1.72 -11.67 39.23
C ASP A 86 2.90 -11.79 40.21
N THR A 87 2.85 -12.80 41.10
CA THR A 87 3.89 -13.11 42.07
C THR A 87 4.44 -14.53 41.80
N PRO A 88 5.54 -14.67 41.04
CA PRO A 88 6.10 -15.98 40.76
C PRO A 88 6.78 -16.59 41.99
N ALA A 89 6.34 -17.80 42.35
CA ALA A 89 7.01 -18.69 43.29
C ALA A 89 7.95 -19.63 42.53
N TRP A 90 8.79 -20.37 43.26
CA TRP A 90 9.82 -21.23 42.66
C TRP A 90 9.26 -22.39 41.80
N ASN A 91 7.99 -22.74 42.01
CA ASN A 91 7.22 -23.79 41.33
C ASN A 91 5.96 -23.23 40.66
N SER A 92 5.98 -21.96 40.27
CA SER A 92 4.86 -21.36 39.54
C SER A 92 4.64 -22.03 38.19
N THR A 93 3.40 -21.99 37.73
CA THR A 93 3.01 -22.39 36.38
C THR A 93 2.83 -21.16 35.49
N ALA A 94 2.88 -21.35 34.18
CA ALA A 94 2.46 -20.32 33.23
C ALA A 94 0.95 -20.04 33.38
N THR A 95 0.52 -18.82 33.03
CA THR A 95 -0.91 -18.42 33.07
C THR A 95 -1.65 -18.74 31.77
N ALA A 96 -0.93 -19.04 30.70
CA ALA A 96 -1.46 -19.41 29.39
C ALA A 96 -0.45 -20.27 28.62
N ARG A 97 -0.94 -21.06 27.66
CA ARG A 97 -0.09 -21.82 26.72
C ARG A 97 0.45 -20.92 25.62
N HIS A 98 1.64 -21.24 25.12
CA HIS A 98 2.22 -20.63 23.94
C HIS A 98 2.37 -21.69 22.83
N PRO A 99 1.83 -21.47 21.62
CA PRO A 99 1.92 -22.47 20.56
C PRO A 99 3.36 -22.85 20.17
N ASP A 100 3.67 -24.14 20.04
CA ASP A 100 5.03 -24.64 19.81
C ASP A 100 5.70 -24.07 18.54
N ASN A 101 4.89 -23.80 17.50
CA ASN A 101 5.38 -23.19 16.25
C ASN A 101 5.88 -21.75 16.45
N LEU A 102 5.39 -21.07 17.48
CA LEU A 102 5.88 -19.76 17.92
C LEU A 102 7.00 -19.91 18.96
N ALA A 103 6.96 -20.94 19.82
CA ALA A 103 7.98 -21.20 20.83
C ALA A 103 9.40 -21.36 20.26
N VAL A 104 9.54 -21.87 19.03
CA VAL A 104 10.84 -22.02 18.33
C VAL A 104 11.31 -20.77 17.57
N GLN A 105 10.51 -19.71 17.54
CA GLN A 105 10.86 -18.42 16.93
C GLN A 105 11.32 -17.44 18.02
N PHE A 106 12.29 -16.59 17.71
CA PHE A 106 12.68 -15.53 18.65
C PHE A 106 11.59 -14.46 18.73
N GLU A 107 11.15 -14.16 19.95
CA GLU A 107 10.41 -12.94 20.26
C GLU A 107 11.37 -11.91 20.89
N ASP A 108 11.33 -10.68 20.37
CA ASP A 108 12.22 -9.59 20.80
C ASP A 108 11.52 -8.69 21.83
N PHE A 109 12.15 -8.52 22.99
CA PHE A 109 11.72 -7.62 24.06
C PHE A 109 12.71 -6.46 24.18
N ASN A 110 12.24 -5.24 23.92
CA ASN A 110 13.05 -4.04 24.11
C ASN A 110 13.22 -3.78 25.62
N VAL A 111 14.45 -3.94 26.12
CA VAL A 111 14.81 -3.75 27.52
C VAL A 111 15.81 -2.60 27.69
N THR A 112 15.83 -1.67 26.73
CA THR A 112 16.77 -0.54 26.70
C THR A 112 16.63 0.36 27.92
N SER A 113 15.42 0.56 28.44
CA SER A 113 15.18 1.33 29.67
C SER A 113 15.86 0.72 30.90
N PHE A 114 16.29 -0.54 30.83
CA PHE A 114 16.99 -1.26 31.89
C PHE A 114 18.51 -1.33 31.68
N SER A 115 19.07 -0.67 30.65
CA SER A 115 20.51 -0.65 30.39
C SER A 115 21.32 -0.11 31.56
N SER A 116 20.74 0.79 32.38
CA SER A 116 21.35 1.34 33.59
C SER A 116 21.58 0.29 34.69
N LEU A 117 20.99 -0.91 34.57
CA LEU A 117 21.26 -2.02 35.48
C LEU A 117 22.59 -2.71 35.20
N LEU A 118 23.19 -2.50 34.03
CA LEU A 118 24.45 -3.12 33.66
C LEU A 118 25.62 -2.51 34.43
N ASN A 119 26.43 -3.38 35.02
CA ASN A 119 27.66 -3.02 35.72
C ASN A 119 28.87 -3.23 34.81
N VAL A 120 29.95 -2.47 35.04
CA VAL A 120 31.26 -2.79 34.49
C VAL A 120 31.70 -4.13 35.07
N GLY A 121 32.13 -5.07 34.21
CA GLY A 121 32.49 -6.43 34.59
C GLY A 121 31.29 -7.37 34.61
N THR A 122 31.17 -8.17 35.68
CA THR A 122 30.21 -9.29 35.74
C THR A 122 28.77 -8.80 35.94
N ASN A 123 27.88 -9.34 35.11
CA ASN A 123 26.44 -9.16 35.12
C ASN A 123 25.76 -10.54 35.12
N LEU A 124 24.48 -10.58 35.47
CA LEU A 124 23.69 -11.79 35.50
C LEU A 124 22.33 -11.57 34.84
N LEU A 125 22.06 -12.35 33.80
CA LEU A 125 20.71 -12.57 33.29
C LEU A 125 20.13 -13.79 34.01
N ALA A 126 19.04 -13.61 34.74
CA ALA A 126 18.30 -14.68 35.36
C ALA A 126 16.95 -14.84 34.66
N ILE A 127 16.53 -16.07 34.39
CA ILE A 127 15.24 -16.37 33.77
C ILE A 127 14.57 -17.49 34.54
N GLN A 128 13.29 -17.33 34.85
CA GLN A 128 12.42 -18.42 35.27
C GLN A 128 11.56 -18.80 34.07
N GLY A 129 11.84 -19.95 33.45
CA GLY A 129 10.95 -20.54 32.44
C GLY A 129 9.81 -21.28 33.11
N LEU A 130 8.62 -21.19 32.53
CA LEU A 130 7.37 -21.71 33.08
C LEU A 130 6.69 -22.62 32.07
N ASN A 131 6.16 -23.74 32.55
CA ASN A 131 5.18 -24.58 31.89
C ASN A 131 3.80 -24.38 32.51
N ILE A 132 2.77 -24.67 31.73
CA ILE A 132 1.36 -24.59 32.15
C ILE A 132 1.04 -25.54 33.31
N ASP A 133 1.74 -26.68 33.40
CA ASP A 133 1.71 -27.61 34.52
C ASP A 133 2.95 -28.53 34.53
N ALA A 134 3.14 -29.27 35.63
CA ALA A 134 4.30 -30.16 35.77
C ALA A 134 4.24 -31.40 34.85
N THR A 135 3.06 -31.77 34.34
CA THR A 135 2.90 -32.91 33.41
C THR A 135 3.14 -32.52 31.95
N ASN A 136 3.40 -31.24 31.66
CA ASN A 136 3.67 -30.80 30.29
C ASN A 136 4.89 -31.55 29.71
N THR A 137 4.77 -31.93 28.44
CA THR A 137 5.69 -32.86 27.78
C THR A 137 6.87 -32.17 27.10
N ASP A 138 6.77 -30.86 26.92
CA ASP A 138 7.77 -29.96 26.35
C ASP A 138 8.24 -28.92 27.36
N PHE A 139 9.41 -28.34 27.08
CA PHE A 139 9.96 -27.17 27.77
C PHE A 139 11.09 -26.60 26.90
N LEU A 140 11.08 -25.29 26.67
CA LEU A 140 12.13 -24.58 25.94
C LEU A 140 12.37 -23.21 26.58
N ILE A 141 13.64 -22.90 26.83
CA ILE A 141 14.13 -21.53 27.06
C ILE A 141 15.46 -21.38 26.34
N GLN A 142 15.50 -20.48 25.37
CA GLN A 142 16.75 -20.04 24.73
C GLN A 142 16.72 -18.52 24.64
N ALA A 143 17.75 -17.88 25.20
CA ALA A 143 17.81 -16.44 25.37
C ALA A 143 19.06 -15.84 24.72
N GLU A 144 18.90 -14.67 24.09
CA GLU A 144 19.98 -13.79 23.65
C GLU A 144 19.78 -12.41 24.27
N LEU A 145 20.84 -11.81 24.82
CA LEU A 145 20.84 -10.42 25.24
C LEU A 145 21.74 -9.64 24.28
N VAL A 146 21.13 -8.87 23.39
CA VAL A 146 21.81 -8.15 22.30
C VAL A 146 21.96 -6.69 22.68
N ALA A 147 23.19 -6.17 22.63
CA ALA A 147 23.50 -4.77 22.89
C ALA A 147 23.96 -4.09 21.60
N THR A 148 23.35 -2.96 21.26
CA THR A 148 23.84 -2.07 20.18
C THR A 148 24.61 -0.92 20.81
N ARG A 149 25.78 -0.58 20.26
CA ARG A 149 26.69 0.40 20.86
C ARG A 149 26.82 1.68 20.03
N VAL A 150 26.85 2.85 20.67
CA VAL A 150 27.22 4.11 20.01
C VAL A 150 28.73 4.27 20.11
N GLY A 151 29.48 4.04 19.03
CA GLY A 151 30.91 4.37 19.05
C GLY A 151 31.83 3.61 18.10
N GLU A 152 31.42 2.51 17.47
CA GLU A 152 32.21 1.90 16.42
C GLU A 152 31.99 2.64 15.09
N ILE A 153 32.66 3.79 14.93
CA ILE A 153 32.89 4.34 13.60
C ILE A 153 33.90 3.40 12.93
N GLY A 154 33.40 2.41 12.19
CA GLY A 154 34.24 1.66 11.28
C GLY A 154 34.95 2.62 10.32
N SER A 155 36.22 2.37 10.02
CA SER A 155 36.99 3.16 9.03
C SER A 155 36.45 3.00 7.59
N GLN A 156 35.49 2.13 7.39
CA GLN A 156 34.83 1.87 6.11
C GLN A 156 33.42 2.48 6.12
N ALA A 157 33.11 3.29 5.10
CA ALA A 157 31.76 3.70 4.83
C ALA A 157 30.86 2.46 4.61
N ARG A 158 29.65 2.49 5.16
CA ARG A 158 28.64 1.43 5.04
C ARG A 158 27.38 2.01 4.41
N TYR A 159 26.59 1.15 3.74
CA TYR A 159 25.30 1.52 3.18
C TYR A 159 24.16 0.88 3.98
N PHE A 160 23.08 1.63 4.21
CA PHE A 160 21.88 1.14 4.90
C PHE A 160 20.82 0.76 3.88
N LEU A 161 20.53 -0.53 3.80
CA LEU A 161 19.52 -1.07 2.89
C LEU A 161 18.10 -1.05 3.48
N THR A 162 18.00 -0.97 4.81
CA THR A 162 16.73 -0.94 5.52
C THR A 162 16.62 0.36 6.30
N PRO A 163 15.61 1.20 6.02
CA PRO A 163 15.34 2.40 6.81
C PRO A 163 15.02 2.05 8.27
N THR A 164 15.57 2.80 9.22
CA THR A 164 15.30 2.66 10.67
C THR A 164 14.75 3.95 11.27
N PRO A 165 13.62 4.51 10.76
CA PRO A 165 13.07 5.76 11.25
C PRO A 165 12.71 5.66 12.73
N GLY A 166 13.22 6.59 13.55
CA GLY A 166 13.00 6.62 15.00
C GLY A 166 13.80 5.58 15.80
N ALA A 167 14.58 4.73 15.12
CA ALA A 167 15.49 3.75 15.73
C ALA A 167 16.94 4.02 15.33
N LEU A 168 17.90 3.35 15.97
CA LEU A 168 19.30 3.41 15.57
C LEU A 168 19.51 2.69 14.22
N ASN A 169 20.45 3.19 13.42
CA ASN A 169 20.87 2.52 12.19
C ASN A 169 21.54 1.16 12.53
N SER A 170 21.36 0.16 11.65
CA SER A 170 21.98 -1.17 11.80
C SER A 170 23.49 -1.15 11.53
N ALA A 171 24.14 -2.29 11.31
CA ALA A 171 25.58 -2.34 10.98
C ALA A 171 25.91 -1.86 9.55
N GLY A 172 24.90 -1.81 8.65
CA GLY A 172 25.08 -1.49 7.23
C GLY A 172 25.87 -2.54 6.43
N ALA A 173 25.75 -2.49 5.10
CA ALA A 173 26.42 -3.40 4.17
C ALA A 173 27.83 -2.90 3.79
N ALA A 174 28.80 -3.82 3.66
CA ALA A 174 30.17 -3.57 3.17
C ALA A 174 30.47 -4.21 1.80
N ASP A 175 29.49 -4.89 1.24
CA ASP A 175 29.57 -5.74 0.06
C ASP A 175 28.47 -5.37 -0.94
N LEU A 176 28.10 -4.08 -0.97
CA LEU A 176 27.15 -3.57 -1.96
C LEU A 176 27.72 -3.79 -3.36
N GLY A 177 26.92 -4.31 -4.29
CA GLY A 177 27.26 -4.30 -5.71
C GLY A 177 27.34 -2.88 -6.30
N PRO A 178 27.65 -2.76 -7.59
CA PRO A 178 27.80 -1.47 -8.26
C PRO A 178 26.57 -0.55 -8.17
N VAL A 179 26.79 0.76 -8.11
CA VAL A 179 25.68 1.73 -8.19
C VAL A 179 25.27 1.92 -9.65
N ILE A 180 23.96 1.81 -9.91
CA ILE A 180 23.36 2.01 -11.23
C ILE A 180 22.49 3.26 -11.17
N LEU A 181 22.83 4.27 -11.98
CA LEU A 181 22.19 5.59 -12.00
C LEU A 181 21.82 5.97 -13.44
N ASP A 182 20.94 6.97 -13.57
CA ASP A 182 20.63 7.60 -14.86
C ASP A 182 20.29 6.60 -15.97
N VAL A 183 19.55 5.53 -15.65
CA VAL A 183 19.11 4.56 -16.66
C VAL A 183 18.10 5.24 -17.57
N ARG A 184 18.42 5.32 -18.86
CA ARG A 184 17.64 6.03 -19.88
C ARG A 184 17.57 5.19 -21.14
N HIS A 185 16.62 5.51 -22.01
CA HIS A 185 16.59 4.97 -23.36
C HIS A 185 16.38 6.07 -24.40
N ALA A 186 16.71 5.77 -25.64
CA ALA A 186 16.38 6.59 -26.79
C ALA A 186 16.08 5.71 -28.01
N PRO A 187 15.10 6.09 -28.85
CA PRO A 187 14.17 7.21 -28.67
C PRO A 187 13.12 6.93 -27.57
N ASP A 188 12.48 7.97 -27.03
CA ASP A 188 11.42 7.85 -26.00
C ASP A 188 10.30 6.89 -26.41
N MET A 189 10.02 6.79 -27.71
CA MET A 189 9.05 5.88 -28.30
C MET A 189 9.56 5.43 -29.68
N PRO A 190 10.14 4.22 -29.83
CA PRO A 190 10.73 3.77 -31.08
C PRO A 190 9.68 3.40 -32.12
N LEU A 191 9.96 3.61 -33.41
CA LEU A 191 9.27 2.91 -34.49
C LEU A 191 9.70 1.43 -34.51
N ASP A 192 8.90 0.56 -35.11
CA ASP A 192 9.28 -0.85 -35.31
C ASP A 192 10.55 -1.01 -36.15
N SER A 193 10.87 0.00 -36.97
CA SER A 193 12.08 0.13 -37.78
C SER A 193 13.27 0.81 -37.07
N GLN A 194 13.22 1.01 -35.75
CA GLN A 194 14.28 1.66 -34.98
C GLN A 194 14.80 0.76 -33.87
N ASP A 195 16.11 0.81 -33.64
CA ASP A 195 16.72 0.23 -32.44
C ASP A 195 16.33 1.06 -31.21
N LEU A 196 16.30 0.41 -30.04
CA LEU A 196 16.19 1.09 -28.75
C LEU A 196 17.55 1.03 -28.04
N LEU A 197 18.22 2.18 -27.94
CA LEU A 197 19.45 2.33 -27.17
C LEU A 197 19.09 2.51 -25.70
N VAL A 198 19.65 1.68 -24.82
CA VAL A 198 19.55 1.84 -23.36
C VAL A 198 20.92 2.18 -22.81
N THR A 199 20.99 3.22 -21.98
CA THR A 199 22.22 3.66 -21.32
C THR A 199 22.04 3.66 -19.81
N ALA A 200 23.10 3.39 -19.06
CA ALA A 200 23.13 3.50 -17.60
C ALA A 200 24.50 3.99 -17.13
N ARG A 201 24.53 4.90 -16.17
CA ARG A 201 25.78 5.21 -15.45
C ARG A 201 26.03 4.13 -14.41
N VAL A 202 27.15 3.43 -14.52
CA VAL A 202 27.51 2.34 -13.60
C VAL A 202 28.81 2.72 -12.89
N LEU A 203 28.78 2.77 -11.56
CA LEU A 203 29.91 3.18 -10.74
C LEU A 203 30.28 2.07 -9.75
N PRO A 204 31.60 1.82 -9.53
CA PRO A 204 32.02 0.91 -8.48
C PRO A 204 31.64 1.45 -7.11
N THR A 205 31.37 0.55 -6.17
CA THR A 205 31.20 0.85 -4.75
C THR A 205 32.49 0.56 -3.99
N PHE A 206 32.70 -0.69 -3.63
CA PHE A 206 33.86 -1.17 -2.87
C PHE A 206 34.91 -1.83 -3.76
N ASN A 207 34.46 -2.43 -4.86
CA ASN A 207 35.32 -3.17 -5.76
C ASN A 207 35.17 -2.69 -7.21
N ALA A 208 36.18 -3.01 -8.03
CA ALA A 208 36.19 -2.69 -9.45
C ALA A 208 35.01 -3.34 -10.17
N LEU A 209 34.45 -2.63 -11.15
CA LEU A 209 33.38 -3.14 -12.00
C LEU A 209 33.85 -4.35 -12.80
N SER A 210 32.97 -5.33 -12.98
CA SER A 210 33.19 -6.50 -13.82
C SER A 210 32.32 -6.46 -15.07
N ASN A 211 31.00 -6.36 -14.91
CA ASN A 211 30.07 -6.32 -16.04
C ASN A 211 28.82 -5.48 -15.74
N ALA A 212 28.15 -5.08 -16.81
CA ALA A 212 26.76 -4.63 -16.80
C ALA A 212 25.97 -5.34 -17.89
N THR A 213 24.73 -5.71 -17.59
CA THR A 213 23.84 -6.47 -18.47
C THR A 213 22.46 -5.82 -18.50
N LEU A 214 21.96 -5.60 -19.72
CA LEU A 214 20.58 -5.22 -19.97
C LEU A 214 19.74 -6.48 -20.09
N HIS A 215 18.70 -6.58 -19.29
CA HIS A 215 17.68 -7.63 -19.39
C HIS A 215 16.41 -7.00 -19.91
N TYR A 216 15.86 -7.52 -21.01
CA TYR A 216 14.68 -6.96 -21.63
C TYR A 216 13.69 -8.05 -22.04
N ARG A 217 12.43 -7.66 -22.21
CA ARG A 217 11.39 -8.51 -22.77
C ARG A 217 10.37 -7.69 -23.54
N VAL A 218 9.77 -8.34 -24.54
CA VAL A 218 8.64 -7.79 -25.30
C VAL A 218 7.36 -8.31 -24.67
N MET A 219 6.44 -7.39 -24.34
CA MET A 219 5.19 -7.73 -23.69
C MET A 219 5.43 -8.62 -22.44
N PHE A 220 4.79 -9.80 -22.41
CA PHE A 220 4.89 -10.78 -21.35
C PHE A 220 5.68 -12.04 -21.77
N ASN A 221 6.49 -11.94 -22.83
CA ASN A 221 7.33 -13.05 -23.31
C ASN A 221 8.54 -13.29 -22.38
N ALA A 222 9.32 -14.34 -22.63
CA ALA A 222 10.55 -14.59 -21.87
C ALA A 222 11.55 -13.42 -21.97
N GLU A 223 12.40 -13.29 -20.95
CA GLU A 223 13.48 -12.31 -20.93
C GLU A 223 14.63 -12.73 -21.83
N ALA A 224 15.27 -11.73 -22.45
CA ALA A 224 16.53 -11.83 -23.15
C ALA A 224 17.56 -10.93 -22.46
N ALA A 225 18.84 -11.29 -22.54
CA ALA A 225 19.93 -10.55 -21.93
C ALA A 225 20.94 -10.11 -22.99
N VAL A 226 21.42 -8.87 -22.87
CA VAL A 226 22.43 -8.26 -23.75
C VAL A 226 23.50 -7.64 -22.86
N ALA A 227 24.76 -7.96 -23.13
CA ALA A 227 25.88 -7.32 -22.45
C ALA A 227 25.90 -5.83 -22.80
N MET A 228 26.02 -4.97 -21.78
CA MET A 228 26.27 -3.56 -22.00
C MET A 228 27.77 -3.32 -22.18
N ASN A 229 28.14 -2.19 -22.79
CA ASN A 229 29.53 -1.82 -23.03
C ASN A 229 29.81 -0.33 -22.80
N ASP A 230 31.04 -0.01 -22.39
CA ASP A 230 31.60 1.34 -22.16
C ASP A 230 32.90 1.48 -23.00
N GLY A 231 32.83 1.03 -24.26
CA GLY A 231 33.98 0.84 -25.15
C GLY A 231 34.07 1.85 -26.30
N GLY A 232 33.21 2.87 -26.35
CA GLY A 232 33.06 3.82 -27.45
C GLY A 232 32.52 3.20 -28.74
N ALA A 233 31.72 2.13 -28.63
CA ALA A 233 31.18 1.39 -29.77
C ALA A 233 29.74 0.91 -29.51
N ASN A 234 29.03 0.47 -30.56
CA ASN A 234 27.69 -0.15 -30.46
C ASN A 234 26.67 0.65 -29.64
N GLY A 235 26.66 1.97 -29.81
CA GLY A 235 25.76 2.89 -29.09
C GLY A 235 26.41 3.59 -27.90
N ASP A 236 27.62 3.19 -27.50
CA ASP A 236 28.40 3.92 -26.50
C ASP A 236 29.11 5.13 -27.12
N ALA A 237 29.02 6.27 -26.45
CA ALA A 237 29.49 7.55 -26.99
C ALA A 237 30.99 7.77 -26.75
N ALA A 238 31.52 7.35 -25.60
CA ALA A 238 32.91 7.57 -25.22
C ALA A 238 33.40 6.45 -24.32
N ALA A 239 34.52 5.82 -24.71
CA ALA A 239 35.07 4.70 -23.97
C ALA A 239 35.57 5.11 -22.57
N GLY A 240 35.15 4.38 -21.55
CA GLY A 240 35.63 4.48 -20.17
C GLY A 240 35.10 5.69 -19.40
N ASP A 241 33.95 6.24 -19.80
CA ASP A 241 33.33 7.39 -19.11
C ASP A 241 32.32 6.97 -18.02
N GLY A 242 32.16 5.66 -17.83
CA GLY A 242 31.26 5.04 -16.86
C GLY A 242 29.80 4.99 -17.32
N ILE A 243 29.50 5.37 -18.56
CA ILE A 243 28.19 5.21 -19.20
C ILE A 243 28.21 3.92 -20.02
N TRP A 244 27.45 2.94 -19.55
CA TRP A 244 27.31 1.66 -20.24
C TRP A 244 26.11 1.72 -21.16
N SER A 245 26.22 1.12 -22.35
CA SER A 245 25.17 1.10 -23.35
C SER A 245 24.88 -0.29 -23.92
N ALA A 246 23.64 -0.53 -24.30
CA ALA A 246 23.22 -1.71 -25.09
C ALA A 246 22.07 -1.34 -26.04
N LEU A 247 22.03 -2.02 -27.19
CA LEU A 247 20.97 -1.88 -28.19
C LEU A 247 20.00 -3.06 -28.10
N ILE A 248 18.70 -2.76 -28.06
CA ILE A 248 17.65 -3.72 -28.39
C ILE A 248 17.34 -3.55 -29.88
N PRO A 249 17.58 -4.56 -30.73
CA PRO A 249 17.47 -4.42 -32.17
C PRO A 249 16.04 -4.10 -32.66
N THR A 250 15.95 -3.32 -33.73
CA THR A 250 14.74 -3.12 -34.52
C THR A 250 14.09 -4.46 -34.93
N GLY A 251 12.76 -4.47 -35.06
CA GLY A 251 12.00 -5.69 -35.35
C GLY A 251 11.84 -6.66 -34.18
N THR A 252 12.45 -6.38 -33.02
CA THR A 252 12.24 -7.18 -31.80
C THR A 252 10.80 -7.11 -31.29
N ALA A 253 10.15 -5.95 -31.44
CA ALA A 253 8.75 -5.71 -31.11
C ALA A 253 8.06 -4.98 -32.28
N THR A 254 6.75 -5.17 -32.42
CA THR A 254 5.93 -4.53 -33.45
C THR A 254 5.08 -3.40 -32.88
N ASN A 255 4.51 -2.56 -33.75
CA ASN A 255 3.62 -1.45 -33.40
C ASN A 255 2.64 -1.76 -32.25
N GLY A 256 2.62 -0.87 -31.26
CA GLY A 256 1.77 -0.94 -30.08
C GLY A 256 2.22 -1.91 -29.00
N GLN A 257 3.29 -2.69 -29.19
CA GLN A 257 3.84 -3.56 -28.17
C GLN A 257 4.76 -2.80 -27.20
N MET A 258 4.72 -3.15 -25.91
CA MET A 258 5.69 -2.65 -24.95
C MET A 258 7.01 -3.42 -25.01
N ILE A 259 8.10 -2.69 -24.81
CA ILE A 259 9.42 -3.20 -24.49
C ILE A 259 9.72 -2.77 -23.06
N ARG A 260 10.03 -3.71 -22.19
CA ARG A 260 10.35 -3.43 -20.78
C ARG A 260 11.65 -4.11 -20.38
N TYR A 261 12.43 -3.45 -19.53
CA TYR A 261 13.80 -3.83 -19.26
C TYR A 261 14.27 -3.40 -17.86
N TYR A 262 15.36 -4.01 -17.40
CA TYR A 262 16.11 -3.61 -16.21
C TYR A 262 17.60 -3.84 -16.46
N VAL A 263 18.45 -3.18 -15.69
CA VAL A 263 19.91 -3.31 -15.77
C VAL A 263 20.42 -3.99 -14.52
N THR A 264 21.37 -4.92 -14.67
CA THR A 264 22.17 -5.45 -13.57
C THR A 264 23.63 -5.12 -13.78
N ALA A 265 24.36 -4.90 -12.69
CA ALA A 265 25.81 -4.75 -12.72
C ALA A 265 26.45 -5.62 -11.64
N THR A 266 27.65 -6.13 -11.89
CA THR A 266 28.44 -6.88 -10.91
C THR A 266 29.86 -6.35 -10.80
N ASP A 267 30.43 -6.49 -9.60
CA ASP A 267 31.83 -6.18 -9.34
C ASP A 267 32.73 -7.42 -9.47
N ALA A 268 34.05 -7.24 -9.29
CA ALA A 268 35.06 -8.30 -9.39
C ALA A 268 34.95 -9.39 -8.29
N GLN A 269 34.09 -9.20 -7.29
CA GLN A 269 33.82 -10.12 -6.18
C GLN A 269 32.47 -10.81 -6.36
N ASN A 270 31.78 -10.57 -7.48
CA ASN A 270 30.43 -11.03 -7.81
C ASN A 270 29.32 -10.41 -6.94
N ASN A 271 29.58 -9.31 -6.25
CA ASN A 271 28.49 -8.54 -5.65
C ASN A 271 27.70 -7.88 -6.77
N SER A 272 26.37 -7.94 -6.69
CA SER A 272 25.48 -7.52 -7.76
C SER A 272 24.51 -6.44 -7.33
N SER A 273 24.00 -5.69 -8.30
CA SER A 273 22.96 -4.69 -8.11
C SER A 273 22.05 -4.67 -9.33
N ARG A 274 20.83 -4.16 -9.14
CA ARG A 274 19.76 -4.14 -10.14
C ARG A 274 19.06 -2.77 -10.13
N TRP A 275 18.70 -2.26 -11.30
CA TRP A 275 17.81 -1.12 -11.44
C TRP A 275 16.71 -1.39 -12.49
N PRO A 276 15.41 -1.16 -12.18
CA PRO A 276 14.88 -0.69 -10.89
C PRO A 276 15.14 -1.67 -9.73
N LEU A 277 15.08 -1.19 -8.49
CA LEU A 277 15.39 -1.99 -7.30
C LEU A 277 14.40 -3.13 -7.07
N PHE A 278 13.11 -2.89 -7.38
CA PHE A 278 12.03 -3.85 -7.16
C PHE A 278 12.00 -4.41 -5.72
N SER A 279 12.19 -3.52 -4.73
CA SER A 279 12.33 -3.89 -3.31
C SER A 279 11.01 -4.36 -2.68
N ALA A 280 9.86 -3.85 -3.17
CA ALA A 280 8.54 -4.33 -2.78
C ALA A 280 7.82 -4.91 -4.01
N PRO A 281 7.71 -6.25 -4.16
CA PRO A 281 7.12 -6.87 -5.35
C PRO A 281 5.69 -6.43 -5.69
N THR A 282 4.99 -5.82 -4.72
CA THR A 282 3.62 -5.33 -4.86
C THR A 282 3.49 -3.80 -4.92
N ASP A 283 4.57 -3.06 -4.70
CA ASP A 283 4.58 -1.58 -4.59
C ASP A 283 5.92 -0.99 -5.08
N SER A 284 6.53 -1.61 -6.08
CA SER A 284 7.74 -1.12 -6.74
C SER A 284 7.75 -1.53 -8.21
N GLU A 285 8.37 -0.71 -9.05
CA GLU A 285 8.53 -1.04 -10.46
C GLU A 285 9.48 -2.23 -10.65
N GLN A 286 9.05 -3.20 -11.45
CA GLN A 286 9.93 -4.31 -11.81
C GLN A 286 10.79 -3.94 -13.01
N TYR A 287 10.24 -3.21 -13.98
CA TYR A 287 10.91 -2.83 -15.21
C TYR A 287 10.74 -1.34 -15.52
N LEU A 288 11.75 -0.75 -16.14
CA LEU A 288 11.58 0.44 -16.98
C LEU A 288 11.03 0.01 -18.34
N GLY A 289 10.62 0.94 -19.21
CA GLY A 289 10.17 0.55 -20.54
C GLY A 289 9.69 1.68 -21.42
N THR A 290 9.22 1.29 -22.59
CA THR A 290 8.58 2.13 -23.60
C THR A 290 7.63 1.28 -24.46
N VAL A 291 6.97 1.91 -25.43
CA VAL A 291 6.06 1.29 -26.39
C VAL A 291 6.55 1.55 -27.80
N VAL A 292 6.51 0.54 -28.66
CA VAL A 292 6.74 0.74 -30.10
C VAL A 292 5.59 1.55 -30.67
N SER A 293 5.91 2.67 -31.30
CA SER A 293 4.91 3.58 -31.86
C SER A 293 4.06 2.90 -32.92
N ASP A 294 2.75 3.17 -32.88
CA ASP A 294 1.81 2.73 -33.90
C ASP A 294 1.24 3.93 -34.65
N PRO A 295 1.81 4.28 -35.82
CA PRO A 295 1.34 5.41 -36.63
C PRO A 295 -0.12 5.26 -37.10
N ALA A 296 -0.71 4.06 -37.06
CA ALA A 296 -2.10 3.85 -37.42
C ALA A 296 -3.07 4.35 -36.34
N VAL A 297 -2.60 4.58 -35.11
CA VAL A 297 -3.43 5.12 -34.02
C VAL A 297 -3.54 6.63 -34.15
N GLN A 298 -4.59 7.07 -34.84
CA GLN A 298 -4.98 8.48 -34.92
C GLN A 298 -6.14 8.75 -33.97
N SER A 299 -5.96 9.69 -33.03
CA SER A 299 -6.95 9.99 -31.99
C SER A 299 -6.87 11.45 -31.59
N LEU A 300 -8.03 12.11 -31.47
CA LEU A 300 -8.15 13.42 -30.83
C LEU A 300 -8.16 13.29 -29.29
N LEU A 301 -8.54 12.12 -28.78
CA LEU A 301 -8.45 11.81 -27.35
C LEU A 301 -7.01 11.43 -27.00
N PRO A 302 -6.54 11.77 -25.78
CA PRO A 302 -5.29 11.23 -25.25
C PRO A 302 -5.31 9.70 -25.31
N VAL A 303 -4.21 9.11 -25.77
CA VAL A 303 -4.07 7.66 -25.92
C VAL A 303 -3.33 7.10 -24.72
N VAL A 304 -3.95 6.15 -24.03
CA VAL A 304 -3.32 5.35 -22.98
C VAL A 304 -3.06 3.97 -23.54
N GLN A 305 -1.81 3.50 -23.46
CA GLN A 305 -1.44 2.14 -23.80
C GLN A 305 -1.40 1.31 -22.50
N LEU A 306 -2.34 0.38 -22.37
CA LEU A 306 -2.52 -0.48 -21.20
C LEU A 306 -2.13 -1.92 -21.56
N PHE A 307 -1.29 -2.54 -20.73
CA PHE A 307 -0.78 -3.88 -20.96
C PHE A 307 -1.18 -4.79 -19.81
N VAL A 308 -2.03 -5.78 -20.08
CA VAL A 308 -2.57 -6.70 -19.05
C VAL A 308 -2.39 -8.13 -19.52
N GLN A 309 -1.58 -8.92 -18.81
CA GLN A 309 -1.35 -10.32 -19.16
C GLN A 309 -2.58 -11.18 -18.90
N ASN A 310 -3.13 -11.08 -17.69
CA ASN A 310 -4.30 -11.83 -17.28
C ASN A 310 -5.53 -10.91 -17.24
N THR A 311 -6.13 -10.67 -18.41
CA THR A 311 -7.32 -9.80 -18.50
C THR A 311 -8.52 -10.34 -17.74
N GLY A 312 -8.61 -11.66 -17.54
CA GLY A 312 -9.68 -12.27 -16.74
C GLY A 312 -9.56 -11.93 -15.26
N ALA A 313 -8.34 -11.95 -14.71
CA ALA A 313 -8.09 -11.55 -13.33
C ALA A 313 -8.29 -10.03 -13.10
N ALA A 314 -7.98 -9.20 -14.09
CA ALA A 314 -8.28 -7.76 -14.05
C ALA A 314 -9.79 -7.48 -13.92
N ASP A 315 -10.65 -8.37 -14.43
CA ASP A 315 -12.11 -8.29 -14.32
C ASP A 315 -12.64 -8.79 -12.95
N THR A 316 -11.77 -8.95 -11.95
CA THR A 316 -12.13 -9.31 -10.57
C THR A 316 -11.69 -8.25 -9.58
N PHE A 317 -12.30 -8.21 -8.39
CA PHE A 317 -11.88 -7.30 -7.31
C PHE A 317 -10.48 -7.62 -6.75
N GLY A 318 -9.99 -8.85 -6.92
CA GLY A 318 -8.62 -9.23 -6.55
C GLY A 318 -7.56 -8.72 -7.53
N GLY A 319 -7.96 -8.47 -8.78
CA GLY A 319 -7.11 -7.84 -9.79
C GLY A 319 -5.91 -8.66 -10.27
N THR A 320 -5.01 -7.99 -10.99
CA THR A 320 -3.71 -8.51 -11.44
C THR A 320 -2.72 -7.36 -11.69
N ARG A 321 -1.49 -7.66 -12.11
CA ARG A 321 -0.50 -6.63 -12.46
C ARG A 321 -0.59 -6.27 -13.94
N CYS A 322 -0.36 -5.00 -14.22
CA CYS A 322 -0.34 -4.42 -15.55
C CYS A 322 0.82 -3.43 -15.71
N SER A 323 1.03 -2.98 -16.93
CA SER A 323 1.88 -1.84 -17.25
C SER A 323 1.08 -0.82 -18.03
N LEU A 324 1.45 0.46 -17.94
CA LEU A 324 0.76 1.56 -18.59
C LEU A 324 1.79 2.51 -19.20
N PHE A 325 1.51 3.01 -20.40
CA PHE A 325 2.29 4.08 -21.02
C PHE A 325 1.37 5.25 -21.39
N TYR A 326 1.74 6.44 -20.92
CA TYR A 326 0.96 7.66 -21.08
C TYR A 326 1.87 8.89 -20.90
N LEU A 327 1.66 9.92 -21.73
CA LEU A 327 2.48 11.15 -21.75
C LEU A 327 3.99 10.92 -21.89
N GLY A 328 4.39 9.88 -22.64
CA GLY A 328 5.81 9.53 -22.82
C GLY A 328 6.43 8.78 -21.65
N GLU A 329 5.65 8.46 -20.61
CA GLU A 329 6.13 7.82 -19.39
C GLU A 329 5.57 6.41 -19.28
N PHE A 330 6.44 5.46 -18.89
CA PHE A 330 6.10 4.06 -18.66
C PHE A 330 5.97 3.78 -17.17
N TYR A 331 4.90 3.09 -16.79
CA TYR A 331 4.61 2.66 -15.43
C TYR A 331 4.47 1.15 -15.43
N ASP A 332 5.30 0.45 -14.66
CA ASP A 332 5.26 -1.00 -14.58
C ASP A 332 4.72 -1.52 -13.24
N ASN A 333 4.29 -2.78 -13.22
CA ASN A 333 3.84 -3.48 -12.01
C ASN A 333 2.66 -2.80 -11.28
N VAL A 334 1.85 -2.03 -12.00
CA VAL A 334 0.66 -1.35 -11.50
C VAL A 334 -0.43 -2.38 -11.21
N LEU A 335 -1.10 -2.28 -10.06
CA LEU A 335 -2.24 -3.14 -9.76
C LEU A 335 -3.45 -2.65 -10.56
N ILE A 336 -4.08 -3.53 -11.34
CA ILE A 336 -5.36 -3.28 -11.98
C ILE A 336 -6.42 -4.21 -11.40
N SER A 337 -7.57 -3.66 -10.98
CA SER A 337 -8.68 -4.42 -10.42
C SER A 337 -10.03 -3.91 -10.93
N LEU A 338 -11.06 -4.74 -10.82
CA LEU A 338 -12.43 -4.36 -11.19
C LEU A 338 -12.91 -3.18 -10.34
N HIS A 339 -13.48 -2.17 -11.00
CA HIS A 339 -14.18 -1.08 -10.35
C HIS A 339 -15.70 -1.21 -10.47
N GLY A 340 -16.40 -0.79 -9.41
CA GLY A 340 -17.85 -0.59 -9.39
C GLY A 340 -18.60 -1.59 -8.52
N GLN A 341 -19.87 -1.28 -8.25
CA GLN A 341 -20.81 -2.16 -7.57
C GLN A 341 -21.79 -2.72 -8.59
N SER A 342 -22.87 -2.00 -8.90
CA SER A 342 -23.85 -2.40 -9.92
C SER A 342 -23.24 -2.49 -11.33
N SER A 343 -22.23 -1.66 -11.60
CA SER A 343 -21.49 -1.63 -12.87
C SER A 343 -20.49 -2.76 -13.05
N SER A 344 -20.12 -3.47 -11.98
CA SER A 344 -19.19 -4.60 -12.02
C SER A 344 -19.66 -5.72 -12.94
N GLY A 345 -20.98 -5.89 -13.09
CA GLY A 345 -21.62 -6.89 -13.95
C GLY A 345 -21.69 -6.51 -15.44
N TRP A 346 -21.36 -5.28 -15.82
CA TRP A 346 -21.57 -4.81 -17.19
C TRP A 346 -20.65 -5.48 -18.21
N PRO A 347 -21.05 -5.58 -19.50
CA PRO A 347 -20.19 -6.13 -20.54
C PRO A 347 -18.85 -5.40 -20.69
N LYS A 348 -18.83 -4.09 -20.44
CA LYS A 348 -17.62 -3.28 -20.44
C LYS A 348 -17.27 -2.80 -19.04
N LYS A 349 -16.22 -3.39 -18.48
CA LYS A 349 -15.77 -3.15 -17.11
C LYS A 349 -15.11 -1.77 -16.96
N SER A 350 -15.22 -1.25 -15.75
CA SER A 350 -14.40 -0.15 -15.24
C SER A 350 -13.28 -0.74 -14.39
N TYR A 351 -12.17 -0.02 -14.22
CA TYR A 351 -10.99 -0.52 -13.51
C TYR A 351 -10.43 0.52 -12.53
N ASN A 352 -9.97 0.06 -11.38
CA ASN A 352 -9.05 0.82 -10.52
C ASN A 352 -7.61 0.51 -10.96
N LEU A 353 -6.74 1.50 -10.87
CA LEU A 353 -5.31 1.35 -11.08
C LEU A 353 -4.56 1.96 -9.89
N ASP A 354 -3.81 1.11 -9.19
CA ASP A 354 -3.01 1.52 -8.03
C ASP A 354 -1.53 1.51 -8.41
N PHE A 355 -0.93 2.70 -8.48
CA PHE A 355 0.45 2.88 -8.90
C PHE A 355 1.40 2.66 -7.72
N ASN A 356 2.65 2.31 -8.02
CA ASN A 356 3.65 2.04 -6.99
C ASN A 356 4.08 3.33 -6.27
N SER A 357 4.54 3.19 -5.04
CA SER A 357 5.05 4.32 -4.25
C SER A 357 6.34 4.93 -4.79
N ASP A 358 7.17 4.14 -5.46
CA ASP A 358 8.39 4.58 -6.14
C ASP A 358 8.12 5.30 -7.47
N HIS A 359 6.93 5.12 -8.07
CA HIS A 359 6.56 5.78 -9.32
C HIS A 359 5.06 6.09 -9.43
N ARG A 360 4.66 7.24 -8.85
CA ARG A 360 3.27 7.76 -8.86
C ARG A 360 2.84 8.27 -10.24
N PHE A 361 1.56 8.18 -10.58
CA PHE A 361 1.04 8.50 -11.92
C PHE A 361 0.95 9.99 -12.23
N ARG A 362 1.23 10.39 -13.47
CA ARG A 362 1.04 11.77 -13.95
C ARG A 362 -0.09 11.84 -15.00
N TYR A 363 -1.19 12.52 -14.66
CA TYR A 363 -2.38 12.60 -15.51
C TYR A 363 -2.32 13.74 -16.55
N ARG A 364 -1.54 14.80 -16.30
CA ARG A 364 -1.29 15.91 -17.23
C ARG A 364 0.17 16.38 -17.16
N PRO A 365 0.73 16.97 -18.23
CA PRO A 365 2.04 17.63 -18.16
C PRO A 365 2.08 18.65 -17.01
N ASN A 366 3.15 18.64 -16.23
CA ASN A 366 3.37 19.54 -15.09
C ASN A 366 2.33 19.46 -13.95
N SER A 367 1.46 18.44 -13.91
CA SER A 367 0.57 18.24 -12.77
C SER A 367 1.30 17.60 -11.58
N PRO A 368 0.78 17.75 -10.35
CA PRO A 368 1.10 16.82 -9.27
C PRO A 368 0.85 15.37 -9.71
N ARG A 369 1.60 14.44 -9.10
CA ARG A 369 1.41 13.00 -9.32
C ARG A 369 0.32 12.50 -8.39
N VAL A 370 -0.49 11.56 -8.88
CA VAL A 370 -1.56 10.90 -8.13
C VAL A 370 -1.18 9.46 -7.84
N ARG A 371 -1.76 8.93 -6.78
CA ARG A 371 -1.50 7.57 -6.32
C ARG A 371 -2.34 6.57 -7.12
N ASP A 372 -3.65 6.77 -7.15
CA ASP A 372 -4.57 5.85 -7.80
C ASP A 372 -5.44 6.62 -8.83
N ILE A 373 -5.83 5.94 -9.90
CA ILE A 373 -6.81 6.43 -10.87
C ILE A 373 -7.84 5.35 -11.18
N LYS A 374 -8.88 5.75 -11.90
CA LYS A 374 -9.90 4.84 -12.44
C LYS A 374 -10.05 5.04 -13.92
N PHE A 375 -10.30 3.94 -14.63
CA PHE A 375 -10.88 3.98 -15.96
C PHE A 375 -12.34 3.60 -15.86
N LEU A 376 -13.23 4.58 -15.99
CA LEU A 376 -14.67 4.36 -15.98
C LEU A 376 -15.18 4.13 -17.41
N SER A 377 -15.80 2.99 -17.65
CA SER A 377 -16.35 2.67 -18.98
C SER A 377 -17.56 3.53 -19.34
N ASN A 378 -18.21 4.10 -18.32
CA ASN A 378 -19.49 4.80 -18.38
C ASN A 378 -20.46 4.04 -19.29
N TYR A 379 -20.51 2.70 -19.17
CA TYR A 379 -21.15 1.84 -20.17
C TYR A 379 -22.61 2.21 -20.41
N ALA A 380 -23.34 2.54 -19.34
CA ALA A 380 -24.74 2.96 -19.40
C ALA A 380 -24.93 4.39 -19.97
N ASP A 381 -23.92 5.26 -19.91
CA ASP A 381 -23.99 6.59 -20.50
C ASP A 381 -23.78 6.51 -22.02
N LYS A 382 -24.87 6.67 -22.76
CA LYS A 382 -24.86 6.72 -24.23
C LYS A 382 -24.14 7.96 -24.78
N ALA A 383 -24.08 9.06 -24.03
CA ALA A 383 -23.39 10.27 -24.45
C ALA A 383 -21.88 10.19 -24.21
N LYS A 384 -21.44 9.29 -23.32
CA LYS A 384 -20.05 9.07 -22.89
C LYS A 384 -19.36 10.25 -22.22
N VAL A 385 -20.02 11.39 -22.06
CA VAL A 385 -19.42 12.64 -21.58
C VAL A 385 -20.00 13.12 -20.25
N ARG A 386 -21.09 12.51 -19.73
CA ARG A 386 -21.84 13.09 -18.60
C ARG A 386 -20.98 13.24 -17.35
N ASN A 387 -20.23 12.21 -17.00
CA ASN A 387 -19.37 12.22 -15.82
C ASN A 387 -18.24 13.25 -15.93
N SER A 388 -17.48 13.26 -17.03
CA SER A 388 -16.45 14.28 -17.27
C SER A 388 -17.02 15.70 -17.28
N LEU A 389 -18.14 15.93 -17.98
CA LEU A 389 -18.81 17.23 -18.06
C LEU A 389 -19.34 17.68 -16.69
N ALA A 390 -19.86 16.75 -15.88
CA ALA A 390 -20.31 17.04 -14.53
C ALA A 390 -19.15 17.53 -13.66
N TYR A 391 -17.99 16.87 -13.68
CA TYR A 391 -16.83 17.30 -12.90
C TYR A 391 -16.24 18.64 -13.38
N GLU A 392 -16.29 18.94 -14.68
CA GLU A 392 -15.94 20.27 -15.19
C GLU A 392 -16.89 21.35 -14.65
N MET A 393 -18.20 21.09 -14.64
CA MET A 393 -19.19 22.03 -14.10
C MET A 393 -19.11 22.17 -12.58
N ILE A 394 -18.82 21.09 -11.84
CA ILE A 394 -18.57 21.12 -10.39
C ILE A 394 -17.41 22.06 -10.06
N ALA A 395 -16.30 21.94 -10.79
CA ALA A 395 -15.16 22.84 -10.63
C ALA A 395 -15.52 24.30 -11.02
N ALA A 396 -16.25 24.49 -12.12
CA ALA A 396 -16.68 25.83 -12.58
C ALA A 396 -17.67 26.51 -11.62
N ALA A 397 -18.47 25.73 -10.88
CA ALA A 397 -19.37 26.22 -9.83
C ALA A 397 -18.65 26.55 -8.51
N GLY A 398 -17.33 26.34 -8.42
CA GLY A 398 -16.53 26.60 -7.22
C GLY A 398 -16.54 25.47 -6.19
N SER A 399 -17.09 24.29 -6.52
CA SER A 399 -17.08 23.13 -5.63
C SER A 399 -15.82 22.29 -5.86
N ALA A 400 -15.22 21.81 -4.77
CA ALA A 400 -14.14 20.84 -4.84
C ALA A 400 -14.66 19.49 -5.38
N GLY A 401 -13.94 18.89 -6.32
CA GLY A 401 -14.31 17.62 -6.96
C GLY A 401 -13.11 16.92 -7.59
N HIS A 402 -13.36 15.76 -8.21
CA HIS A 402 -12.34 15.01 -8.95
C HIS A 402 -12.04 15.65 -10.31
N PHE A 403 -10.87 15.36 -10.88
CA PHE A 403 -10.76 15.43 -12.34
C PHE A 403 -11.36 14.18 -12.98
N ALA A 404 -12.00 14.36 -14.13
CA ALA A 404 -12.39 13.29 -15.02
C ALA A 404 -12.30 13.79 -16.47
N PHE A 405 -11.69 13.02 -17.36
CA PHE A 405 -11.65 13.35 -18.78
C PHE A 405 -11.52 12.09 -19.63
N GLN A 406 -12.01 12.16 -20.87
CA GLN A 406 -12.02 11.02 -21.78
C GLN A 406 -10.63 10.67 -22.30
N VAL A 407 -10.35 9.37 -22.36
CA VAL A 407 -9.15 8.79 -22.96
C VAL A 407 -9.51 7.64 -23.88
N ARG A 408 -8.66 7.44 -24.90
CA ARG A 408 -8.66 6.24 -25.73
C ARG A 408 -7.73 5.20 -25.09
N LEU A 409 -8.31 4.11 -24.63
CA LEU A 409 -7.57 2.96 -24.12
C LEU A 409 -7.25 1.98 -25.25
N GLN A 410 -5.96 1.77 -25.46
CA GLN A 410 -5.42 0.65 -26.20
C GLN A 410 -5.03 -0.43 -25.18
N ARG A 411 -5.60 -1.63 -25.26
CA ARG A 411 -5.23 -2.76 -24.40
C ARG A 411 -4.49 -3.82 -25.21
N ASN A 412 -3.25 -4.12 -24.83
CA ASN A 412 -2.40 -5.09 -25.53
C ASN A 412 -2.33 -4.81 -27.05
N ALA A 413 -1.94 -3.59 -27.42
CA ALA A 413 -1.81 -3.10 -28.81
C ALA A 413 -3.12 -3.03 -29.63
N ARG A 414 -4.30 -3.10 -29.00
CA ARG A 414 -5.59 -3.04 -29.69
C ARG A 414 -6.56 -2.09 -29.01
N PHE A 415 -7.46 -1.48 -29.79
CA PHE A 415 -8.46 -0.60 -29.22
C PHE A 415 -9.35 -1.39 -28.25
N PHE A 416 -9.52 -0.85 -27.06
CA PHE A 416 -10.32 -1.46 -26.01
C PHE A 416 -11.51 -0.58 -25.63
N SER A 417 -11.27 0.69 -25.29
CA SER A 417 -12.33 1.59 -24.86
C SER A 417 -12.08 3.06 -25.12
N VAL A 418 -13.16 3.82 -25.27
CA VAL A 418 -13.21 5.19 -24.76
C VAL A 418 -13.67 5.08 -23.31
N ALA A 419 -12.92 5.65 -22.38
CA ALA A 419 -13.21 5.61 -20.95
C ALA A 419 -12.89 6.97 -20.33
N ASP A 420 -13.50 7.29 -19.20
CA ASP A 420 -13.06 8.43 -18.40
C ASP A 420 -11.87 8.00 -17.54
N MET A 421 -10.75 8.70 -17.67
CA MET A 421 -9.69 8.68 -16.67
C MET A 421 -10.12 9.59 -15.53
N MET A 422 -10.32 9.01 -14.35
CA MET A 422 -10.85 9.70 -13.19
C MET A 422 -9.95 9.50 -11.98
N GLU A 423 -9.84 10.53 -11.16
CA GLU A 423 -9.05 10.52 -9.92
C GLU A 423 -9.61 9.56 -8.85
N ASP A 424 -8.76 9.05 -7.96
CA ASP A 424 -9.21 8.42 -6.71
C ASP A 424 -9.44 9.43 -5.58
N GLY A 425 -10.25 9.05 -4.58
CA GLY A 425 -10.47 9.87 -3.40
C GLY A 425 -9.56 9.42 -2.27
N ASP A 426 -8.40 10.05 -2.15
CA ASP A 426 -7.34 9.71 -1.19
C ASP A 426 -6.68 10.98 -0.59
N ASP A 427 -5.57 10.80 0.13
CA ASP A 427 -4.75 11.88 0.69
C ASP A 427 -4.19 12.82 -0.40
N ARG A 428 -3.82 12.29 -1.56
CA ARG A 428 -3.26 13.07 -2.68
C ARG A 428 -4.31 13.91 -3.37
N TRP A 429 -5.54 13.41 -3.46
CA TRP A 429 -6.68 14.18 -3.91
C TRP A 429 -6.92 15.40 -3.01
N LEU A 430 -6.85 15.23 -1.68
CA LEU A 430 -6.96 16.33 -0.73
C LEU A 430 -5.86 17.37 -0.95
N GLU A 431 -4.60 16.96 -1.07
CA GLU A 431 -3.47 17.86 -1.38
C GLU A 431 -3.75 18.68 -2.64
N ARG A 432 -4.24 18.04 -3.72
CA ARG A 432 -4.56 18.73 -4.98
C ARG A 432 -5.67 19.76 -4.81
N LEU A 433 -6.66 19.47 -3.96
CA LEU A 433 -7.74 20.39 -3.63
C LEU A 433 -7.30 21.52 -2.68
N GLY A 434 -6.04 21.54 -2.22
CA GLY A 434 -5.56 22.49 -1.24
C GLY A 434 -6.08 22.21 0.17
N ARG A 435 -6.49 20.96 0.44
CA ARG A 435 -6.96 20.49 1.75
C ARG A 435 -5.85 19.68 2.43
N ASP A 436 -5.88 19.61 3.75
CA ASP A 436 -4.87 18.88 4.52
C ASP A 436 -5.00 17.36 4.28
N PRO A 437 -3.96 16.65 3.77
CA PRO A 437 -3.97 15.20 3.56
C PRO A 437 -4.17 14.38 4.83
N GLU A 438 -3.84 14.94 5.99
CA GLU A 438 -4.02 14.31 7.30
C GLU A 438 -5.43 14.53 7.87
N GLY A 439 -6.32 15.22 7.15
CA GLY A 439 -7.74 15.30 7.51
C GLY A 439 -8.46 13.95 7.35
N ALA A 440 -9.59 13.77 8.05
CA ALA A 440 -10.35 12.53 7.98
C ALA A 440 -11.28 12.53 6.77
N LEU A 441 -11.07 11.59 5.83
CA LEU A 441 -11.87 11.45 4.61
C LEU A 441 -12.68 10.17 4.66
N TYR A 442 -13.97 10.29 4.39
CA TYR A 442 -14.92 9.18 4.36
C TYR A 442 -15.60 9.11 3.01
N LYS A 443 -15.65 7.93 2.40
CA LYS A 443 -16.58 7.63 1.32
C LYS A 443 -17.89 7.13 1.91
N MET A 444 -18.98 7.82 1.60
CA MET A 444 -20.28 7.57 2.23
C MET A 444 -21.13 6.60 1.40
N TYR A 445 -21.63 5.56 2.08
CA TYR A 445 -22.53 4.55 1.51
C TYR A 445 -23.94 4.60 2.14
N ASN A 446 -24.22 5.66 2.90
CA ASN A 446 -25.52 5.91 3.50
C ASN A 446 -25.83 7.42 3.49
N ASN A 447 -27.02 7.77 3.99
CA ASN A 447 -27.54 9.15 4.03
C ASN A 447 -27.01 9.99 5.21
N MET A 448 -25.81 9.68 5.71
CA MET A 448 -25.30 10.22 6.98
C MET A 448 -26.24 9.90 8.17
N GLY A 449 -26.95 8.77 8.08
CA GLY A 449 -27.77 8.23 9.17
C GLY A 449 -26.98 7.41 10.19
N SER A 450 -25.77 6.98 9.82
CA SER A 450 -24.88 6.20 10.68
C SER A 450 -23.43 6.43 10.28
N ALA A 451 -22.51 6.42 11.25
CA ALA A 451 -21.09 6.37 10.95
C ALA A 451 -20.66 4.98 10.43
N PHE A 452 -21.38 3.92 10.82
CA PHE A 452 -21.09 2.55 10.42
C PHE A 452 -21.47 2.27 8.96
N GLY A 453 -20.71 1.40 8.31
CA GLY A 453 -20.91 1.01 6.91
C GLY A 453 -20.31 1.98 5.89
N ASN A 454 -19.63 3.04 6.32
CA ASN A 454 -18.86 3.94 5.47
C ASN A 454 -17.39 3.51 5.39
N GLU A 455 -16.69 3.92 4.33
CA GLU A 455 -15.27 3.60 4.13
C GLU A 455 -14.40 4.79 4.50
N LYS A 456 -13.54 4.62 5.51
CA LYS A 456 -12.54 5.62 5.90
C LYS A 456 -11.33 5.53 4.96
N LYS A 457 -11.05 6.62 4.24
CA LYS A 457 -10.03 6.70 3.15
C LYS A 457 -8.67 7.15 3.65
N THR A 458 -8.64 8.08 4.60
CA THR A 458 -7.43 8.55 5.30
C THR A 458 -7.54 8.24 6.78
N ARG A 459 -6.43 8.30 7.54
CA ARG A 459 -6.42 7.99 8.99
C ARG A 459 -7.06 6.63 9.33
N LYS A 460 -6.79 5.60 8.51
CA LYS A 460 -7.46 4.29 8.58
C LYS A 460 -7.26 3.52 9.90
N GLY A 461 -6.29 3.91 10.72
CA GLY A 461 -6.04 3.33 12.03
C GLY A 461 -6.91 3.88 13.17
N GLU A 462 -7.73 4.90 12.89
CA GLU A 462 -8.62 5.53 13.86
C GLU A 462 -10.05 5.01 13.76
N ASP A 463 -10.82 5.16 14.84
CA ASP A 463 -12.25 4.86 14.84
C ASP A 463 -13.08 5.91 14.07
N PHE A 464 -14.42 5.78 14.13
CA PHE A 464 -15.38 6.65 13.46
C PHE A 464 -16.09 7.62 14.42
N SER A 465 -15.50 7.89 15.59
CA SER A 465 -16.12 8.71 16.64
C SER A 465 -16.44 10.13 16.17
N ASP A 466 -15.55 10.74 15.40
CA ASP A 466 -15.72 12.03 14.74
C ASP A 466 -16.95 12.08 13.83
N LEU A 467 -17.09 11.10 12.91
CA LEU A 467 -18.23 10.98 12.02
C LEU A 467 -19.51 10.71 12.81
N GLN A 468 -19.45 9.90 13.87
CA GLN A 468 -20.60 9.64 14.73
C GLN A 468 -21.06 10.91 15.46
N THR A 469 -20.14 11.78 15.87
CA THR A 469 -20.48 13.09 16.45
C THR A 469 -21.21 13.98 15.43
N LEU A 470 -20.74 14.04 14.18
CA LEU A 470 -21.44 14.78 13.11
C LEU A 470 -22.86 14.24 12.91
N VAL A 471 -23.00 12.93 12.74
CA VAL A 471 -24.28 12.23 12.54
C VAL A 471 -25.25 12.53 13.67
N ASN A 472 -24.81 12.43 14.93
CA ASN A 472 -25.66 12.64 16.10
C ASN A 472 -26.16 14.09 16.19
N ASN A 473 -25.32 15.07 15.85
CA ASN A 473 -25.70 16.49 15.98
C ASN A 473 -26.60 16.98 14.85
N LEU A 474 -26.51 16.34 13.68
CA LEU A 474 -27.38 16.62 12.53
C LEU A 474 -28.62 15.70 12.45
N ASP A 475 -28.82 14.82 13.43
CA ASP A 475 -29.94 13.89 13.43
C ASP A 475 -31.31 14.61 13.46
N GLU A 476 -32.22 14.21 12.57
CA GLU A 476 -33.53 14.85 12.37
C GLU A 476 -34.46 14.81 13.59
N SER A 477 -34.21 13.91 14.55
CA SER A 477 -34.91 13.91 15.85
C SER A 477 -34.59 15.15 16.69
N ARG A 478 -33.50 15.87 16.37
CA ARG A 478 -33.11 17.12 17.05
C ARG A 478 -33.86 18.32 16.45
N PRO A 479 -34.22 19.32 17.28
CA PRO A 479 -34.83 20.55 16.79
C PRO A 479 -34.01 21.18 15.67
N LEU A 480 -34.69 21.65 14.61
CA LEU A 480 -34.04 22.27 13.45
C LEU A 480 -33.12 23.43 13.88
N THR A 481 -33.53 24.23 14.86
CA THR A 481 -32.70 25.32 15.41
C THR A 481 -31.35 24.84 15.91
N ASN A 482 -31.29 23.68 16.56
CA ASN A 482 -30.04 23.13 17.10
C ASN A 482 -29.15 22.57 15.99
N ARG A 483 -29.77 21.92 14.99
CA ARG A 483 -29.05 21.39 13.83
C ARG A 483 -28.45 22.52 13.00
N VAL A 484 -29.22 23.58 12.77
CA VAL A 484 -28.77 24.76 12.04
C VAL A 484 -27.57 25.39 12.75
N VAL A 485 -27.66 25.67 14.05
CA VAL A 485 -26.52 26.22 14.82
C VAL A 485 -25.29 25.33 14.69
N TYR A 486 -25.44 24.01 14.90
CA TYR A 486 -24.32 23.09 14.76
C TYR A 486 -23.72 23.11 13.34
N ALA A 487 -24.56 23.13 12.31
CA ALA A 487 -24.11 23.18 10.92
C ALA A 487 -23.33 24.46 10.60
N TYR A 488 -23.77 25.61 11.12
CA TYR A 488 -23.06 26.89 10.95
C TYR A 488 -21.67 26.87 11.61
N ASP A 489 -21.53 26.17 12.73
CA ASP A 489 -20.27 26.12 13.49
C ASP A 489 -19.31 25.01 13.02
N ASN A 490 -19.79 24.00 12.28
CA ASN A 490 -19.02 22.78 11.99
C ASN A 490 -18.97 22.39 10.51
N LEU A 491 -19.70 23.05 9.61
CA LEU A 491 -19.61 22.78 8.17
C LEU A 491 -18.84 23.88 7.46
N ASP A 492 -18.04 23.47 6.48
CA ASP A 492 -17.51 24.35 5.43
C ASP A 492 -18.70 24.82 4.56
N LEU A 493 -19.35 25.91 4.99
CA LEU A 493 -20.56 26.44 4.35
C LEU A 493 -20.31 26.83 2.88
N PRO A 494 -19.20 27.50 2.50
CA PRO A 494 -18.91 27.79 1.10
C PRO A 494 -18.85 26.54 0.23
N GLN A 495 -18.14 25.49 0.67
CA GLN A 495 -18.09 24.23 -0.06
C GLN A 495 -19.46 23.55 -0.12
N THR A 496 -20.22 23.56 0.98
CA THR A 496 -21.55 22.95 1.06
C THR A 496 -22.54 23.63 0.10
N ILE A 497 -22.55 24.97 0.05
CA ILE A 497 -23.37 25.72 -0.90
C ILE A 497 -22.94 25.40 -2.34
N SER A 498 -21.63 25.43 -2.61
CA SER A 498 -21.10 25.16 -3.95
C SER A 498 -21.43 23.74 -4.42
N TYR A 499 -21.40 22.75 -3.51
CA TYR A 499 -21.83 21.38 -3.78
C TYR A 499 -23.28 21.32 -4.27
N PHE A 500 -24.22 21.90 -3.52
CA PHE A 500 -25.64 21.87 -3.90
C PHE A 500 -25.92 22.65 -5.19
N VAL A 501 -25.28 23.81 -5.37
CA VAL A 501 -25.40 24.60 -6.60
C VAL A 501 -24.87 23.80 -7.80
N ALA A 502 -23.71 23.15 -7.67
CA ALA A 502 -23.14 22.32 -8.72
C ALA A 502 -24.08 21.17 -9.10
N LEU A 503 -24.58 20.41 -8.12
CA LEU A 503 -25.50 19.29 -8.38
C LEU A 503 -26.82 19.75 -9.02
N ALA A 504 -27.31 20.95 -8.68
CA ALA A 504 -28.49 21.53 -9.31
C ALA A 504 -28.23 21.87 -10.79
N LEU A 505 -27.08 22.49 -11.08
CA LEU A 505 -26.71 22.89 -12.44
C LEU A 505 -26.51 21.69 -13.36
N ILE A 506 -25.92 20.61 -12.86
CA ILE A 506 -25.75 19.37 -13.62
C ILE A 506 -27.01 18.49 -13.58
N SER A 507 -28.05 18.89 -12.84
CA SER A 507 -29.29 18.14 -12.68
C SER A 507 -29.06 16.70 -12.15
N ASP A 508 -28.17 16.53 -11.18
CA ASP A 508 -27.94 15.25 -10.50
C ASP A 508 -29.03 15.03 -9.42
N GLN A 509 -29.63 13.84 -9.42
CA GLN A 509 -30.65 13.42 -8.44
C GLN A 509 -30.21 12.16 -7.66
N ASP A 510 -28.98 11.67 -7.89
CA ASP A 510 -28.43 10.45 -7.30
C ASP A 510 -27.43 10.69 -6.16
N HIS A 511 -27.73 11.65 -5.28
CA HIS A 511 -26.90 11.98 -4.12
C HIS A 511 -27.66 11.87 -2.77
N GLY A 512 -27.01 12.26 -1.67
CA GLY A 512 -27.64 12.47 -0.35
C GLY A 512 -27.98 11.20 0.45
N HIS A 513 -27.87 10.02 -0.16
CA HIS A 513 -28.07 8.71 0.46
C HIS A 513 -26.87 7.75 0.28
N LYS A 514 -25.93 8.15 -0.58
CA LYS A 514 -24.58 7.66 -0.89
C LYS A 514 -24.06 8.63 -1.96
N ASN A 515 -22.95 8.31 -2.63
CA ASN A 515 -22.43 9.08 -3.76
C ASN A 515 -21.87 10.46 -3.36
N PHE A 516 -21.21 10.50 -2.21
CA PHE A 516 -20.43 11.66 -1.78
C PHE A 516 -19.31 11.21 -0.84
N TYR A 517 -18.33 12.10 -0.66
CA TYR A 517 -17.37 12.01 0.43
C TYR A 517 -17.69 13.06 1.49
N LEU A 518 -17.28 12.76 2.73
CA LEU A 518 -17.17 13.72 3.80
C LEU A 518 -15.70 13.86 4.19
N TYR A 519 -15.20 15.09 4.16
CA TYR A 519 -13.88 15.45 4.63
C TYR A 519 -14.01 16.25 5.91
N ARG A 520 -13.21 15.92 6.92
CA ARG A 520 -13.01 16.74 8.11
C ARG A 520 -11.59 17.27 8.13
N ASP A 521 -11.44 18.58 8.25
CA ASP A 521 -10.14 19.22 8.46
C ASP A 521 -9.65 19.02 9.90
N THR A 522 -9.32 17.77 10.25
CA THR A 522 -8.99 17.35 11.61
C THR A 522 -7.79 18.10 12.21
N PRO A 523 -6.68 18.33 11.50
CA PRO A 523 -5.56 19.09 12.02
C PRO A 523 -5.81 20.62 12.06
N GLY A 524 -6.67 21.12 11.18
CA GLY A 524 -6.95 22.54 11.03
C GLY A 524 -8.23 22.99 11.73
N THR A 525 -9.19 23.44 10.94
CA THR A 525 -10.44 24.10 11.38
C THR A 525 -11.39 23.18 12.15
N GLY A 526 -11.30 21.87 11.95
CA GLY A 526 -12.26 20.89 12.45
C GLY A 526 -13.59 20.87 11.69
N GLU A 527 -13.76 21.71 10.66
CA GLU A 527 -14.96 21.80 9.83
C GLU A 527 -15.09 20.58 8.90
N TRP A 528 -16.35 20.28 8.54
CA TRP A 528 -16.73 19.22 7.62
C TRP A 528 -17.12 19.77 6.25
N ALA A 529 -16.57 19.18 5.20
CA ALA A 529 -16.87 19.48 3.82
C ALA A 529 -17.49 18.26 3.12
N ILE A 530 -18.60 18.48 2.41
CA ILE A 530 -19.16 17.49 1.49
C ILE A 530 -18.55 17.63 0.09
N LEU A 531 -18.20 16.50 -0.52
CA LEU A 531 -17.55 16.43 -1.83
C LEU A 531 -18.29 15.44 -2.76
N PRO A 532 -18.49 15.76 -4.06
CA PRO A 532 -19.28 14.95 -4.98
C PRO A 532 -18.56 13.69 -5.48
N TRP A 533 -19.30 12.59 -5.58
CA TRP A 533 -18.85 11.30 -6.11
C TRP A 533 -19.96 10.68 -6.98
N ASP A 534 -19.60 9.88 -8.00
CA ASP A 534 -20.55 9.10 -8.82
C ASP A 534 -21.67 9.95 -9.46
N VAL A 535 -21.26 10.93 -10.27
CA VAL A 535 -22.14 11.95 -10.88
C VAL A 535 -22.49 11.67 -12.34
N ASP A 536 -22.46 10.40 -12.75
CA ASP A 536 -22.74 9.98 -14.13
C ASP A 536 -24.25 10.05 -14.47
N LEU A 537 -25.12 9.94 -13.46
CA LEU A 537 -26.56 10.17 -13.52
C LEU A 537 -26.92 11.66 -13.41
N SER A 538 -26.37 12.41 -14.35
CA SER A 538 -26.54 13.86 -14.50
C SER A 538 -27.02 14.21 -15.91
N TRP A 539 -27.27 15.49 -16.17
CA TRP A 539 -27.67 16.04 -17.48
C TRP A 539 -28.90 15.33 -18.06
N GLY A 540 -29.94 15.27 -17.24
CA GLY A 540 -31.24 14.71 -17.59
C GLY A 540 -31.31 13.18 -17.56
N ARG A 541 -30.34 12.50 -16.94
CA ARG A 541 -30.45 11.08 -16.59
C ARG A 541 -30.66 10.90 -15.10
N ASN A 542 -31.58 10.00 -14.73
CA ASN A 542 -31.87 9.68 -13.34
C ASN A 542 -31.79 8.17 -13.14
N TRP A 543 -31.43 7.74 -11.92
CA TRP A 543 -31.74 6.40 -11.45
C TRP A 543 -33.26 6.24 -11.33
N LEU A 544 -33.80 5.08 -11.70
CA LEU A 544 -35.20 4.72 -11.51
C LEU A 544 -35.25 3.36 -10.81
N ASP A 545 -35.90 3.24 -9.65
CA ASP A 545 -35.90 1.96 -8.90
C ASP A 545 -36.47 0.80 -9.72
N ALA A 546 -37.43 1.09 -10.60
CA ALA A 546 -38.05 0.10 -11.47
C ALA A 546 -37.20 -0.31 -12.70
N GLN A 547 -36.21 0.49 -13.10
CA GLN A 547 -35.48 0.32 -14.38
C GLN A 547 -33.94 0.37 -14.26
N GLY A 548 -33.41 0.83 -13.13
CA GLY A 548 -31.98 1.04 -12.90
C GLY A 548 -31.33 2.03 -13.87
N TYR A 549 -30.13 1.69 -14.34
CA TYR A 549 -29.27 2.54 -15.20
C TYR A 549 -29.70 2.62 -16.68
N PHE A 550 -30.48 1.66 -17.18
CA PHE A 550 -30.70 1.50 -18.63
C PHE A 550 -32.09 2.03 -19.03
N THR A 551 -32.24 3.35 -18.98
CA THR A 551 -33.44 4.05 -19.47
C THR A 551 -33.09 5.08 -20.54
N ASP A 552 -33.96 5.26 -21.52
CA ASP A 552 -33.80 6.22 -22.63
C ASP A 552 -34.55 7.53 -22.39
N THR A 553 -35.22 7.65 -21.24
CA THR A 553 -35.92 8.86 -20.85
C THR A 553 -34.93 9.97 -20.53
N LEU A 554 -35.08 11.11 -21.19
CA LEU A 554 -34.41 12.36 -20.84
C LEU A 554 -35.32 13.19 -19.94
N PHE A 555 -34.92 13.38 -18.69
CA PHE A 555 -35.64 14.18 -17.71
C PHE A 555 -35.26 15.66 -17.88
N GLN A 556 -36.25 16.50 -18.14
CA GLN A 556 -36.06 17.94 -18.41
C GLN A 556 -36.64 18.85 -17.32
N ASN A 557 -37.27 18.25 -16.31
CA ASN A 557 -38.03 18.93 -15.26
C ASN A 557 -37.66 18.39 -13.87
N ASN A 558 -36.40 18.02 -13.69
CA ASN A 558 -35.89 17.57 -12.40
C ASN A 558 -36.07 18.65 -11.33
N VAL A 559 -36.46 18.21 -10.14
CA VAL A 559 -36.78 19.09 -9.02
C VAL A 559 -35.50 19.60 -8.36
N LEU A 560 -35.51 20.87 -7.92
CA LEU A 560 -34.34 21.51 -7.31
C LEU A 560 -34.05 21.06 -5.87
N ASN A 561 -34.97 20.33 -5.24
CA ASN A 561 -34.74 19.69 -3.95
C ASN A 561 -34.15 18.28 -4.10
N PHE A 562 -33.69 17.92 -5.30
CA PHE A 562 -32.93 16.71 -5.61
C PHE A 562 -33.62 15.37 -5.32
N TYR A 563 -34.92 15.39 -5.06
CA TYR A 563 -35.66 14.19 -4.71
C TYR A 563 -37.04 14.15 -5.35
N ASN A 564 -37.23 13.18 -6.25
CA ASN A 564 -38.54 12.81 -6.78
C ASN A 564 -38.94 11.42 -6.29
N ALA A 565 -39.79 11.38 -5.26
CA ALA A 565 -40.29 10.15 -4.65
C ALA A 565 -41.04 9.22 -5.63
N ALA A 566 -41.52 9.73 -6.77
CA ALA A 566 -42.15 8.92 -7.80
C ALA A 566 -41.13 8.10 -8.63
N GLN A 567 -39.85 8.48 -8.58
CA GLN A 567 -38.78 7.86 -9.35
C GLN A 567 -37.87 6.99 -8.47
N GLN A 568 -37.65 7.40 -7.22
CA GLN A 568 -36.66 6.81 -6.32
C GLN A 568 -37.19 6.82 -4.88
N GLY A 569 -37.15 5.68 -4.19
CA GLY A 569 -37.47 5.54 -2.78
C GLY A 569 -36.24 5.77 -1.90
N LYS A 570 -35.87 7.03 -1.69
CA LYS A 570 -34.68 7.40 -0.90
C LYS A 570 -35.06 8.10 0.40
N PRO A 571 -34.26 7.93 1.46
CA PRO A 571 -34.40 8.77 2.64
C PRO A 571 -34.07 10.23 2.31
N PRO A 572 -34.61 11.20 3.07
CA PRO A 572 -34.23 12.60 2.93
C PRO A 572 -32.72 12.81 3.09
N ASN A 573 -32.17 13.78 2.37
CA ASN A 573 -30.82 14.26 2.61
C ASN A 573 -30.79 15.01 3.95
N ARG A 574 -29.82 14.68 4.82
CA ARG A 574 -29.67 15.26 6.15
C ARG A 574 -28.84 16.56 6.18
N LEU A 575 -28.15 16.89 5.08
CA LEU A 575 -27.38 18.13 4.89
C LEU A 575 -28.17 19.21 4.16
#